data_AF-A0A6P0DV48-F1
#
_entry.id   AF-A0A6P0DV48-F1
#
_cell.length_a   1.000
_cell.length_b   1.000
_cell.length_c   1.000
_cell.angle_alpha   90.00
_cell.angle_beta   90.00
_cell.angle_gamma   90.00
#
_symmetry.space_group_name_H-M   'P 1'
#
loop_
_entity.id
_entity.type
_entity.pdbx_description
1 polymer ?
#
loop_
_entity_poly.entity_id
_entity_poly.type
_entity_poly.pdbx_seq_one_letter_code
_entity_poly.pdbx_strand_id
1 'polypeptide(L)'
;LRRVILGGHRGDLIWHIGDWVVMAFAVVLLIRLLSVPLITHFGSASDDTHGSARFAGRGEIAPLTRAEGGLLIGRANNSGRLLCYSGPAHLLTMAPTRSGKGVGTIIPNLLTADRSIICIDPKGENAKIAGDA
;
A
#
# COMPACT_ATOMS: atom_id res chain seq x y z
N LEU A 1 -30.88 30.70 -66.71
CA LEU A 1 -30.00 30.25 -65.62
C LEU A 1 -30.77 29.32 -64.68
N ARG A 2 -30.50 28.01 -64.68
CA ARG A 2 -31.08 27.06 -63.72
C ARG A 2 -29.98 26.76 -62.68
N ARG A 3 -30.06 27.35 -61.48
CA ARG A 3 -29.23 26.93 -60.35
C ARG A 3 -29.73 25.55 -59.94
N VAL A 4 -29.00 24.51 -60.31
CA VAL A 4 -29.18 23.17 -59.73
C VAL A 4 -28.75 23.30 -58.28
N ILE A 5 -29.72 23.27 -57.37
CA ILE A 5 -29.47 23.22 -55.93
C ILE A 5 -28.95 21.80 -55.66
N LEU A 6 -27.64 21.65 -55.71
CA LEU A 6 -26.92 20.48 -55.17
C LEU A 6 -27.25 20.39 -53.68
N GLY A 7 -28.04 19.40 -53.27
CA GLY A 7 -28.32 19.17 -51.85
C GLY A 7 -29.74 18.74 -51.51
N GLY A 8 -30.42 17.95 -52.35
CA GLY A 8 -31.79 17.50 -52.05
C GLY A 8 -32.20 16.14 -52.58
N HIS A 9 -31.44 15.50 -53.48
CA HIS A 9 -31.78 14.18 -53.99
C HIS A 9 -30.99 13.06 -53.28
N ARG A 10 -31.73 12.00 -52.93
CA ARG A 10 -31.22 10.78 -52.30
C ARG A 10 -30.22 10.14 -53.27
N GLY A 11 -28.93 10.10 -52.91
CA GLY A 11 -27.83 9.58 -53.75
C GLY A 11 -26.84 10.62 -54.28
N ASP A 12 -27.03 11.92 -54.02
CA ASP A 12 -26.02 12.94 -54.35
C ASP A 12 -24.79 12.85 -53.44
N LEU A 13 -23.62 13.33 -53.91
CA LEU A 13 -22.36 13.31 -53.17
C LEU A 13 -22.47 13.93 -51.75
N ILE A 14 -23.23 15.02 -51.61
CA ILE A 14 -23.46 15.70 -50.33
C ILE A 14 -24.24 14.81 -49.35
N TRP A 15 -25.17 14.01 -49.87
CA TRP A 15 -25.99 13.09 -49.07
C TRP A 15 -25.13 11.96 -48.51
N HIS A 16 -24.26 11.37 -49.35
CA HIS A 16 -23.29 10.38 -48.90
C HIS A 16 -22.32 10.94 -47.85
N ILE A 17 -21.79 12.16 -48.05
CA ILE A 17 -20.92 12.80 -47.06
C ILE A 17 -21.63 12.94 -45.70
N GLY A 18 -22.91 13.35 -45.71
CA GLY A 18 -23.74 13.43 -44.50
C GLY A 18 -23.88 12.08 -43.80
N ASP A 19 -24.21 11.02 -44.55
CA ASP A 19 -24.34 9.66 -44.03
C ASP A 19 -23.02 9.16 -43.42
N TRP A 20 -21.88 9.38 -44.08
CA TRP A 20 -20.56 8.99 -43.56
C TRP A 20 -20.24 9.72 -42.25
N VAL A 21 -20.57 11.01 -42.13
CA VAL A 21 -20.37 11.80 -40.91
C VAL A 21 -21.25 11.28 -39.77
N VAL A 22 -22.53 11.04 -40.04
CA VAL A 22 -23.48 10.49 -39.04
C VAL A 22 -23.05 9.10 -38.59
N MET A 23 -22.62 8.25 -39.53
CA MET A 23 -22.17 6.90 -39.23
C MET A 23 -20.87 6.90 -38.42
N ALA A 24 -19.90 7.76 -38.77
CA ALA A 24 -18.68 7.94 -37.98
C ALA A 24 -18.97 8.43 -36.56
N PHE A 25 -19.88 9.40 -36.41
CA PHE A 25 -20.33 9.88 -35.10
C PHE A 25 -20.99 8.76 -34.28
N ALA A 26 -21.88 7.97 -34.90
CA ALA A 26 -22.54 6.84 -34.25
C ALA A 26 -21.54 5.77 -33.81
N VAL A 27 -20.52 5.47 -34.62
CA VAL A 27 -19.45 4.52 -34.28
C VAL A 27 -18.62 5.02 -33.10
N VAL A 28 -18.21 6.30 -33.11
CA VAL A 28 -17.47 6.89 -31.98
C VAL A 28 -18.31 6.87 -30.70
N LEU A 29 -19.60 7.21 -30.81
CA LEU A 29 -20.52 7.18 -29.67
C LEU A 29 -20.68 5.76 -29.12
N LEU A 30 -20.83 4.76 -29.99
CA LEU A 30 -20.93 3.36 -29.61
C LEU A 30 -19.64 2.88 -28.92
N ILE A 31 -18.47 3.18 -29.48
CA ILE A 31 -17.18 2.86 -28.86
C ILE A 31 -17.07 3.52 -27.48
N ARG A 32 -17.51 4.77 -27.32
CA ARG A 32 -17.46 5.48 -26.05
C ARG A 32 -18.44 4.88 -25.03
N LEU A 33 -19.64 4.48 -25.45
CA LEU A 33 -20.64 3.85 -24.58
C LEU A 33 -20.21 2.45 -24.12
N LEU A 34 -19.49 1.71 -24.95
CA LEU A 34 -18.99 0.37 -24.59
C LEU A 34 -17.66 0.40 -23.83
N SER A 35 -16.77 1.34 -24.12
CA SER A 35 -15.43 1.39 -23.51
C SER A 35 -15.45 1.83 -22.05
N VAL A 36 -16.27 2.81 -21.66
CA VAL A 36 -16.36 3.31 -20.27
C VAL A 36 -16.77 2.21 -19.26
N PRO A 37 -17.86 1.44 -19.46
CA PRO A 37 -18.22 0.38 -18.52
C PRO A 37 -17.19 -0.76 -18.51
N LEU A 38 -16.56 -1.06 -19.65
CA LEU A 38 -15.54 -2.10 -19.73
C LEU A 38 -14.26 -1.72 -18.97
N ILE A 39 -13.79 -0.48 -19.11
CA ILE A 39 -12.61 0.04 -18.41
C ILE A 39 -12.89 0.18 -16.91
N THR A 40 -14.07 0.61 -16.51
CA THR A 40 -14.40 0.69 -15.07
C THR A 40 -14.54 -0.67 -14.41
N HIS A 41 -15.00 -1.69 -15.15
CA HIS A 41 -15.15 -3.05 -14.63
C HIS A 41 -13.82 -3.84 -14.62
N PHE A 42 -12.99 -3.72 -15.66
CA PHE A 42 -11.76 -4.51 -15.81
C PHE A 42 -10.45 -3.71 -15.70
N GLY A 43 -10.52 -2.38 -15.72
CA GLY A 43 -9.34 -1.50 -15.65
C GLY A 43 -8.80 -1.29 -14.24
N SER A 44 -9.44 -1.84 -13.21
CA SER A 44 -8.84 -1.98 -11.89
C SER A 44 -7.95 -3.23 -11.84
N ALA A 45 -6.87 -3.23 -12.63
CA ALA A 45 -5.76 -4.11 -12.30
C ALA A 45 -5.29 -3.71 -10.91
N SER A 46 -5.28 -4.64 -9.94
CA SER A 46 -4.77 -4.38 -8.61
C SER A 46 -3.35 -3.84 -8.72
N ASP A 47 -3.11 -2.60 -8.26
CA ASP A 47 -1.82 -1.89 -8.31
C ASP A 47 -0.69 -2.55 -7.48
N ASP A 48 -0.91 -3.76 -6.99
CA ASP A 48 -0.01 -4.52 -6.12
C ASP A 48 1.16 -5.19 -6.88
N THR A 49 1.62 -4.60 -7.99
CA THR A 49 2.77 -5.13 -8.78
C THR A 49 4.04 -5.29 -7.92
N HIS A 50 4.15 -4.48 -6.87
CA HIS A 50 5.25 -4.52 -5.89
C HIS A 50 4.79 -4.94 -4.48
N GLY A 51 3.59 -5.47 -4.36
CA GLY A 51 3.00 -5.95 -3.11
C GLY A 51 1.96 -5.01 -2.51
N SER A 52 1.05 -5.60 -1.74
CA SER A 52 -0.11 -4.96 -1.13
C SER A 52 0.17 -4.46 0.30
N ALA A 53 1.41 -4.07 0.59
CA ALA A 53 1.84 -3.74 1.94
C ALA A 53 1.08 -2.53 2.48
N ARG A 54 0.48 -2.68 3.66
CA ARG A 54 -0.22 -1.59 4.36
C ARG A 54 0.08 -1.62 5.85
N PHE A 55 -0.16 -0.49 6.51
CA PHE A 55 -0.11 -0.45 7.96
C PHE A 55 -1.16 -1.37 8.60
N ALA A 56 -0.78 -1.97 9.72
CA ALA A 56 -1.66 -2.83 10.50
C ALA A 56 -2.77 -1.99 11.16
N GLY A 57 -4.01 -2.50 11.10
CA GLY A 57 -5.17 -1.94 11.77
C GLY A 57 -5.20 -2.27 13.26
N ARG A 58 -6.17 -1.70 13.97
CA ARG A 58 -6.32 -1.89 15.42
C ARG A 58 -6.50 -3.35 15.83
N GLY A 59 -7.26 -4.13 15.05
CA GLY A 59 -7.49 -5.55 15.30
C GLY A 59 -6.22 -6.39 15.12
N GLU A 60 -5.39 -6.05 14.13
CA GLU A 60 -4.14 -6.75 13.81
C GLU A 60 -3.03 -6.44 14.84
N ILE A 61 -3.05 -5.23 15.43
CA ILE A 61 -2.11 -4.81 16.48
C ILE A 61 -2.53 -5.35 17.86
N ALA A 62 -3.82 -5.63 18.08
CA ALA A 62 -4.34 -6.02 19.39
C ALA A 62 -3.58 -7.20 20.05
N PRO A 63 -3.24 -8.30 19.33
CA PRO A 63 -2.47 -9.40 19.89
C PRO A 63 -1.10 -8.95 20.43
N LEU A 64 -0.40 -8.08 19.69
CA LEU A 64 0.92 -7.57 20.08
C LEU A 64 0.86 -6.68 21.34
N THR A 65 -0.26 -5.99 21.55
CA THR A 65 -0.43 -5.15 22.75
C THR A 65 -0.84 -5.94 24.00
N ARG A 66 -1.42 -7.13 23.81
CA ARG A 66 -1.92 -8.01 24.88
C ARG A 66 -0.94 -9.12 25.25
N ALA A 67 0.12 -9.31 24.47
CA ALA A 67 1.13 -10.31 24.77
C ALA A 67 1.77 -10.01 26.13
N GLU A 68 1.74 -11.00 27.03
CA GLU A 68 2.31 -10.91 28.38
C GLU A 68 3.84 -11.13 28.40
N GLY A 69 4.45 -11.35 27.24
CA GLY A 69 5.89 -11.55 27.10
C GLY A 69 6.36 -11.48 25.65
N GLY A 70 7.62 -11.83 25.44
CA GLY A 70 8.29 -11.72 24.14
C GLY A 70 9.12 -10.45 24.00
N LEU A 71 9.54 -10.16 22.77
CA LEU A 71 10.41 -9.04 22.49
C LEU A 71 9.62 -7.76 22.32
N LEU A 72 9.98 -6.71 23.06
CA LEU A 72 9.48 -5.36 22.85
C LEU A 72 9.93 -4.85 21.48
N ILE A 73 8.98 -4.62 20.57
CA ILE A 73 9.26 -4.15 19.21
C ILE A 73 8.88 -2.69 18.98
N GLY A 74 8.14 -2.08 19.91
CA GLY A 74 7.78 -0.68 19.82
C GLY A 74 6.55 -0.33 20.63
N ARG A 75 5.82 0.69 20.16
CA ARG A 75 4.65 1.24 20.83
C ARG A 75 3.55 1.53 19.82
N ALA A 76 2.31 1.18 20.15
CA ALA A 76 1.17 1.51 19.32
C ALA A 76 0.92 3.03 19.35
N ASN A 77 0.97 3.69 18.18
CA ASN A 77 0.74 5.14 18.07
C ASN A 77 -0.60 5.59 18.70
N ASN A 78 -1.64 4.77 18.58
CA ASN A 78 -2.99 5.18 18.98
C ASN A 78 -3.24 5.04 20.49
N SER A 79 -2.65 4.02 21.13
CA SER A 79 -2.94 3.67 22.52
C SER A 79 -1.77 3.87 23.47
N GLY A 80 -0.56 4.13 22.95
CA GLY A 80 0.65 4.21 23.75
C GLY A 80 1.09 2.87 24.38
N ARG A 81 0.36 1.78 24.12
CA ARG A 81 0.69 0.45 24.64
C ARG A 81 1.95 -0.10 23.99
N LEU A 82 2.73 -0.81 24.78
CA LEU A 82 3.89 -1.56 24.27
C LEU A 82 3.43 -2.64 23.30
N LEU A 83 4.24 -2.85 22.27
CA LEU A 83 4.07 -3.92 21.30
C LEU A 83 5.11 -4.99 21.60
N CYS A 84 4.65 -6.18 21.97
CA CYS A 84 5.50 -7.31 22.28
C CYS A 84 5.26 -8.42 21.24
N TYR A 85 6.35 -8.98 20.74
CA TYR A 85 6.34 -10.07 19.77
C TYR A 85 6.90 -11.34 20.38
N SER A 86 6.05 -12.35 20.53
CA SER A 86 6.38 -13.68 21.05
C SER A 86 6.38 -14.77 19.98
N GLY A 87 6.29 -14.39 18.70
CA GLY A 87 6.25 -15.34 17.59
C GLY A 87 7.62 -15.92 17.22
N PRO A 88 7.66 -16.95 16.36
CA PRO A 88 8.88 -17.67 16.00
C PRO A 88 9.77 -16.94 15.00
N ALA A 89 9.34 -15.80 14.44
CA ALA A 89 10.11 -15.10 13.41
C ALA A 89 11.30 -14.33 13.97
N HIS A 90 12.31 -14.11 13.12
CA HIS A 90 13.41 -13.22 13.41
C HIS A 90 13.00 -11.75 13.28
N LEU A 91 13.60 -10.89 14.11
CA LEU A 91 13.36 -9.46 14.09
C LEU A 91 14.60 -8.71 13.59
N LEU A 92 14.37 -7.72 12.72
CA LEU A 92 15.39 -6.80 12.23
C LEU A 92 14.99 -5.37 12.56
N THR A 93 15.78 -4.71 13.40
CA THR A 93 15.59 -3.31 13.75
C THR A 93 16.51 -2.43 12.91
N MET A 94 15.94 -1.69 11.96
CA MET A 94 16.66 -0.64 11.23
C MET A 94 16.43 0.71 11.88
N ALA A 95 17.50 1.34 12.35
CA ALA A 95 17.40 2.65 12.99
C ALA A 95 18.70 3.46 12.78
N PRO A 96 18.61 4.75 12.39
CA PRO A 96 19.77 5.64 12.22
C PRO A 96 20.62 5.77 13.49
N THR A 97 21.81 6.37 13.38
CA THR A 97 22.59 6.73 14.57
C THR A 97 21.82 7.74 15.43
N ARG A 98 21.96 7.65 16.77
CA ARG A 98 21.28 8.54 17.74
C ARG A 98 19.73 8.52 17.69
N SER A 99 19.12 7.52 17.05
CA SER A 99 17.66 7.31 17.01
C SER A 99 17.09 6.60 18.25
N GLY A 100 17.95 6.20 19.18
CA GLY A 100 17.53 5.54 20.42
C GLY A 100 17.30 4.03 20.33
N LYS A 101 17.76 3.32 19.28
CA LYS A 101 17.63 1.84 19.22
C LYS A 101 18.17 1.09 20.45
N GLY A 102 19.20 1.65 21.08
CA GLY A 102 19.76 1.14 22.34
C GLY A 102 18.74 1.21 23.47
N VAL A 103 18.33 2.43 23.83
CA VAL A 103 17.45 2.69 24.97
C VAL A 103 15.98 2.33 24.73
N GLY A 104 15.51 2.35 23.48
CA GLY A 104 14.10 2.13 23.13
C GLY A 104 13.74 0.68 22.78
N THR A 105 14.74 -0.15 22.47
CA THR A 105 14.50 -1.54 22.06
C THR A 105 15.53 -2.49 22.66
N ILE A 106 16.83 -2.25 22.49
CA ILE A 106 17.86 -3.23 22.91
C ILE A 106 17.88 -3.41 24.43
N ILE A 107 18.10 -2.34 25.21
CA ILE A 107 18.20 -2.41 26.67
C ILE A 107 16.89 -2.93 27.30
N PRO A 108 15.69 -2.42 26.94
CA PRO A 108 14.45 -2.98 27.47
C PRO A 108 14.35 -4.49 27.23
N ASN A 109 14.67 -4.97 26.02
CA ASN A 109 14.63 -6.41 25.75
C ASN A 109 15.66 -7.21 26.53
N LEU A 110 16.87 -6.67 26.75
CA LEU A 110 17.87 -7.35 27.58
C LEU A 110 17.41 -7.49 29.04
N LEU A 111 16.63 -6.54 29.55
CA LEU A 111 16.15 -6.53 30.93
C LEU A 111 14.84 -7.30 31.14
N THR A 112 13.99 -7.43 30.11
CA THR A 112 12.63 -7.98 30.28
C THR A 112 12.41 -9.30 29.55
N ALA A 113 13.30 -9.72 28.66
CA ALA A 113 13.12 -10.97 27.95
C ALA A 113 13.41 -12.16 28.85
N ASP A 114 12.38 -12.97 29.11
CA ASP A 114 12.48 -14.21 29.88
C ASP A 114 13.07 -15.35 29.02
N ARG A 115 14.35 -15.21 28.64
CA ARG A 115 15.11 -16.18 27.84
C ARG A 115 16.60 -15.86 27.84
N SER A 116 17.43 -16.86 27.57
CA SER A 116 18.87 -16.65 27.38
C SER A 116 19.14 -15.80 26.12
N ILE A 117 20.04 -14.82 26.25
CA ILE A 117 20.44 -13.90 25.18
C ILE A 117 21.96 -13.86 25.08
N ILE A 118 22.46 -13.99 23.85
CA ILE A 118 23.85 -13.64 23.52
C ILE A 118 23.83 -12.23 22.93
N CYS A 119 24.51 -11.29 23.59
CA CYS A 119 24.63 -9.91 23.13
C CYS A 119 26.04 -9.62 22.65
N ILE A 120 26.18 -9.20 21.38
CA ILE A 120 27.45 -8.69 20.86
C ILE A 120 27.46 -7.18 21.10
N ASP A 121 28.26 -6.76 22.08
CA ASP A 121 28.36 -5.35 22.51
C ASP A 121 29.81 -4.86 22.44
N PRO A 122 30.28 -4.39 21.27
CA PRO A 122 31.65 -3.93 21.10
C PRO A 122 32.04 -2.75 22.00
N LYS A 123 31.06 -2.03 22.56
CA LYS A 123 31.28 -0.85 23.40
C LYS A 123 31.10 -1.13 24.90
N GLY A 124 30.53 -2.26 25.26
CA GLY A 124 30.19 -2.59 26.65
C GLY A 124 29.08 -1.74 27.26
N GLU A 125 28.34 -0.94 26.47
CA GLU A 125 27.28 -0.05 26.96
C GLU A 125 26.07 -0.84 27.47
N ASN A 126 25.70 -1.93 26.78
CA ASN A 126 24.58 -2.78 27.16
C ASN A 126 24.96 -3.65 28.37
N ALA A 127 26.15 -4.24 28.36
CA ALA A 127 26.64 -5.07 29.46
C ALA A 127 26.71 -4.30 30.78
N LYS A 128 27.14 -3.02 30.74
CA LYS A 128 27.18 -2.14 31.92
C LYS A 128 25.80 -1.91 32.55
N ILE A 129 24.72 -1.98 31.77
CA ILE A 129 23.36 -1.64 32.22
C ILE A 129 22.55 -2.90 32.55
N ALA A 130 22.70 -3.96 31.77
CA ALA A 130 21.86 -5.15 31.83
C ALA A 130 22.64 -6.44 32.13
N GLY A 131 23.94 -6.38 32.37
CA GLY A 131 24.78 -7.57 32.61
C GLY A 131 24.49 -8.29 33.93
N ASP A 132 23.95 -7.58 34.91
CA ASP A 132 23.64 -8.10 36.24
C ASP A 132 22.14 -8.37 36.45
N ALA A 133 21.33 -8.19 35.41
CA ALA A 133 19.88 -8.44 35.42
C ALA A 133 19.58 -9.93 35.23
#